data_AF-A0A2N4XU14-F1
#
_entry.id   AF-A0A2N4XU14-F1
#
_cell.length_a   1.000
_cell.length_b   1.000
_cell.length_c   1.000
_cell.angle_alpha   90.00
_cell.angle_beta   90.00
_cell.angle_gamma   90.00
#
_symmetry.space_group_name_H-M   'P 1'
#
loop_
_entity.id
_entity.type
_entity.pdbx_description
1 polymer ?
#
loop_
_entity_poly.entity_id
_entity_poly.type
_entity_poly.pdbx_seq_one_letter_code
_entity_poly.pdbx_strand_id
1 'polypeptide(L)'
;MTMPVHAIDSSAVPRLRSIDAVGTPEEYTTTGARSLAQLNASILKASLDVSISSRNEPLALLYRSAIDAINEALQPELGDNALQAAMSQDNTPEGTAGRIVALSTGFLEAFKTQHAGEDEAKVLQNFMATIRSGFERGFKEAVDILKGLKVFEGDIASNIEKTHALVLQGYADFEAARTARAAEPLADRAG
;
A
#
# COMPACT_ATOMS: atom_id res chain seq x y z
N MET A 1 -4.82 -44.59 48.39
CA MET A 1 -5.79 -43.55 48.78
C MET A 1 -5.18 -42.83 49.97
N THR A 2 -4.72 -41.58 49.92
CA THR A 2 -5.23 -40.40 49.22
C THR A 2 -4.06 -39.39 49.16
N MET A 3 -3.84 -38.76 48.01
CA MET A 3 -2.74 -37.80 47.78
C MET A 3 -3.00 -36.46 48.51
N PRO A 4 -1.94 -35.77 48.98
CA PRO A 4 -2.02 -34.37 49.41
C PRO A 4 -2.09 -33.42 48.21
N VAL A 5 -2.98 -32.42 48.30
CA VAL A 5 -3.15 -31.35 47.32
C VAL A 5 -1.95 -30.41 47.40
N HIS A 6 -1.12 -30.39 46.36
CA HIS A 6 -0.08 -29.37 46.17
C HIS A 6 -0.68 -28.18 45.41
N ALA A 7 -0.40 -26.99 45.93
CA ALA A 7 -0.81 -25.71 45.36
C ALA A 7 -0.23 -25.53 43.94
N ILE A 8 -1.08 -25.12 43.01
CA ILE A 8 -0.67 -24.59 41.70
C ILE A 8 -0.74 -23.07 41.78
N ASP A 9 0.43 -22.47 41.63
CA ASP A 9 0.69 -21.03 41.54
C ASP A 9 -0.16 -20.41 40.40
N SER A 10 -1.04 -19.49 40.79
CA SER A 10 -1.89 -18.73 39.90
C SER A 10 -1.15 -17.48 39.41
N SER A 11 -0.10 -17.66 38.61
CA SER A 11 0.61 -16.51 38.02
C SER A 11 1.28 -16.78 36.67
N ALA A 12 0.61 -17.42 35.71
CA ALA A 12 1.04 -17.35 34.30
C ALA A 12 -0.08 -17.67 33.31
N VAL A 13 -1.02 -16.73 33.13
CA VAL A 13 -1.78 -16.66 31.88
C VAL A 13 -1.22 -15.47 31.10
N PRO A 14 -0.56 -15.68 29.94
CA PRO A 14 -0.19 -14.58 29.07
C PRO A 14 -1.48 -13.90 28.62
N ARG A 15 -1.71 -12.66 29.07
CA ARG A 15 -2.80 -11.83 28.57
C ARG A 15 -2.56 -11.60 27.08
N LEU A 16 -3.46 -12.13 26.25
CA LEU A 16 -3.61 -11.73 24.85
C LEU A 16 -3.68 -10.20 24.81
N ARG A 17 -2.68 -9.55 24.18
CA ARG A 17 -2.76 -8.13 23.86
C ARG A 17 -3.96 -7.94 22.93
N SER A 18 -4.81 -6.99 23.28
CA SER A 18 -6.01 -6.63 22.54
C SER A 18 -5.66 -6.31 21.09
N ILE A 19 -6.47 -6.83 20.16
CA ILE A 19 -6.46 -6.46 18.75
C ILE A 19 -7.18 -5.12 18.67
N ASP A 20 -6.52 -4.06 19.14
CA ASP A 20 -6.91 -2.68 18.90
C ASP A 20 -5.91 -2.11 17.89
N ALA A 21 -5.97 -2.63 16.66
CA ALA A 21 -5.36 -2.00 15.49
C ALA A 21 -6.46 -1.61 14.51
N VAL A 22 -7.43 -0.85 15.02
CA VAL A 22 -8.18 0.08 14.19
C VAL A 22 -7.37 1.37 14.24
N GLY A 23 -6.77 1.76 13.12
CA GLY A 23 -5.99 2.99 13.01
C GLY A 23 -6.76 4.19 13.54
N THR A 24 -6.05 5.12 14.18
CA THR A 24 -6.67 6.31 14.76
C THR A 24 -7.28 7.18 13.65
N PRO A 25 -8.32 7.99 13.95
CA PRO A 25 -8.98 8.85 12.97
C PRO A 25 -8.03 9.79 12.20
N GLU A 26 -6.87 10.12 12.77
CA GLU A 26 -5.84 10.96 12.13
C GLU A 26 -5.10 10.26 10.97
N GLU A 27 -5.03 8.93 10.97
CA GLU A 27 -4.32 8.17 9.93
C GLU A 27 -5.17 8.07 8.64
N TYR A 28 -6.49 8.02 8.77
CA TYR A 28 -7.43 8.12 7.63
C TYR A 28 -7.47 9.53 7.01
N THR A 29 -7.24 10.59 7.80
CA THR A 29 -7.19 11.97 7.27
C THR A 29 -5.97 12.22 6.37
N THR A 30 -4.85 11.53 6.59
CA THR A 30 -3.62 11.69 5.78
C THR A 30 -3.80 11.24 4.34
N THR A 31 -4.44 10.09 4.11
CA THR A 31 -4.68 9.58 2.74
C THR A 31 -5.66 10.46 1.98
N GLY A 32 -6.74 10.89 2.64
CA GLY A 32 -7.70 11.85 2.09
C GLY A 32 -7.04 13.18 1.74
N ALA A 33 -6.23 13.75 2.65
CA ALA A 33 -5.50 14.99 2.43
C ALA A 33 -4.50 14.90 1.26
N ARG A 34 -3.78 13.78 1.13
CA ARG A 34 -2.88 13.53 -0.01
C ARG A 34 -3.63 13.43 -1.34
N SER A 35 -4.74 12.69 -1.37
CA SER A 35 -5.57 12.58 -2.57
C SER A 35 -6.17 13.94 -3.00
N LEU A 36 -6.59 14.76 -2.03
CA LEU A 36 -7.10 16.11 -2.28
C LEU A 36 -5.99 17.07 -2.77
N ALA A 37 -4.80 16.97 -2.20
CA ALA A 37 -3.65 17.75 -2.65
C ALA A 37 -3.27 17.40 -4.10
N GLN A 38 -3.28 16.10 -4.45
CA GLN A 38 -3.07 15.64 -5.83
C GLN A 38 -4.15 16.17 -6.78
N LEU A 39 -5.43 16.15 -6.38
CA LEU A 39 -6.52 16.69 -7.18
C LEU A 39 -6.37 18.20 -7.43
N ASN A 40 -6.15 18.98 -6.37
CA ASN A 40 -5.99 20.44 -6.45
C ASN A 40 -4.83 20.81 -7.36
N ALA A 41 -3.72 20.09 -7.25
CA ALA A 41 -2.57 20.30 -8.12
C ALA A 41 -2.85 19.95 -9.60
N SER A 42 -3.61 18.87 -9.85
CA SER A 42 -4.05 18.50 -11.20
C SER A 42 -4.89 19.61 -11.84
N ILE A 43 -5.80 20.21 -11.07
CA ILE A 43 -6.63 21.34 -11.49
C ILE A 43 -5.78 22.57 -11.81
N LEU A 44 -4.81 22.90 -10.95
CA LEU A 44 -3.90 24.03 -11.16
C LEU A 44 -3.05 23.84 -12.42
N LYS A 45 -2.57 22.61 -12.68
CA LYS A 45 -1.82 22.30 -13.90
C LYS A 45 -2.68 22.39 -15.17
N ALA A 46 -3.89 21.82 -15.15
CA ALA A 46 -4.81 21.94 -16.29
C ALA A 46 -5.14 23.41 -16.57
N SER A 47 -5.33 24.21 -15.52
CA SER A 47 -5.59 25.64 -15.63
C SER A 47 -4.36 26.42 -16.14
N LEU A 48 -3.15 26.01 -15.75
CA LEU A 48 -1.89 26.51 -16.29
C LEU A 48 -1.77 26.21 -17.79
N ASP A 49 -2.05 24.98 -18.21
CA ASP A 49 -1.95 24.56 -19.62
C ASP A 49 -2.93 25.36 -20.50
N VAL A 50 -4.16 25.60 -20.02
CA VAL A 50 -5.13 26.48 -20.71
C VAL A 50 -4.64 27.93 -20.75
N SER A 51 -4.04 28.43 -19.67
CA SER A 51 -3.51 29.79 -19.60
C SER A 51 -2.34 30.00 -20.56
N ILE A 52 -1.43 29.03 -20.65
CA ILE A 52 -0.33 29.03 -21.63
C ILE A 52 -0.90 28.98 -23.06
N SER A 53 -1.84 28.06 -23.33
CA SER A 53 -2.46 27.91 -24.65
C SER A 53 -3.22 29.16 -25.10
N SER A 54 -3.82 29.90 -24.16
CA SER A 54 -4.50 31.18 -24.40
C SER A 54 -3.57 32.40 -24.33
N ARG A 55 -2.25 32.20 -24.14
CA ARG A 55 -1.22 33.25 -23.97
C ARG A 55 -1.51 34.21 -22.81
N ASN A 56 -2.16 33.73 -21.76
CA ASN A 56 -2.40 34.47 -20.53
C ASN A 56 -1.24 34.30 -19.55
N GLU A 57 -0.12 34.96 -19.85
CA GLU A 57 1.14 34.88 -19.08
C GLU A 57 1.01 35.27 -17.59
N PRO A 58 0.28 36.34 -17.21
CA PRO A 58 0.13 36.69 -15.79
C PRO A 58 -0.56 35.59 -14.99
N LEU A 59 -1.61 34.98 -15.56
CA LEU A 59 -2.32 33.89 -14.92
C LEU A 59 -1.49 32.60 -14.88
N ALA A 60 -0.70 32.34 -15.92
CA ALA A 60 0.25 31.23 -15.91
C ALA A 60 1.30 31.36 -14.79
N LEU A 61 1.81 32.56 -14.54
CA LEU A 61 2.74 32.82 -13.43
C LEU A 61 2.10 32.60 -12.06
N LEU A 62 0.82 32.99 -11.88
CA LEU A 62 0.08 32.72 -10.66
C LEU A 62 -0.05 31.22 -10.40
N TYR A 63 -0.41 30.43 -11.43
CA TYR A 63 -0.51 28.98 -11.29
C TYR A 63 0.83 28.31 -11.01
N ARG A 64 1.94 28.79 -11.61
CA ARG A 64 3.30 28.30 -11.27
C ARG A 64 3.63 28.57 -9.80
N SER A 65 3.41 29.78 -9.32
CA SER A 65 3.66 30.13 -7.91
C SER A 65 2.81 29.30 -6.94
N ALA A 66 1.56 29.00 -7.30
CA ALA A 66 0.71 28.13 -6.50
C ALA A 66 1.22 26.67 -6.47
N ILE A 67 1.70 26.15 -7.61
CA ILE A 67 2.34 24.82 -7.70
C ILE A 67 3.62 24.76 -6.85
N ASP A 68 4.45 25.79 -6.89
CA ASP A 68 5.70 25.87 -6.12
C ASP A 68 5.42 25.87 -4.61
N ALA A 69 4.44 26.67 -4.16
CA ALA A 69 4.03 26.72 -2.76
C ALA A 69 3.46 25.38 -2.26
N ILE A 70 2.74 24.65 -3.11
CA ILE A 70 2.25 23.30 -2.77
C ILE A 70 3.42 22.32 -2.64
N ASN A 71 4.41 22.38 -3.53
CA ASN A 71 5.61 21.54 -3.44
C ASN A 71 6.38 21.80 -2.14
N GLU A 72 6.58 23.07 -1.77
CA GLU A 72 7.24 23.45 -0.51
C GLU A 72 6.48 22.89 0.70
N ALA A 73 5.15 22.98 0.70
CA ALA A 73 4.31 22.45 1.78
C ALA A 73 4.36 20.92 1.89
N LEU A 74 4.50 20.21 0.77
CA LEU A 74 4.54 18.74 0.72
C LEU A 74 5.95 18.15 0.89
N GLN A 75 7.00 18.96 0.73
CA GLN A 75 8.41 18.53 0.76
C GLN A 75 8.78 17.73 2.02
N PRO A 76 8.35 18.08 3.25
CA PRO A 76 8.74 17.35 4.46
C PRO A 76 8.28 15.89 4.48
N GLU A 77 7.17 15.57 3.82
CA GLU A 77 6.61 14.23 3.80
C GLU A 77 6.98 13.43 2.55
N LEU A 78 7.06 14.11 1.40
CA LEU A 78 7.10 13.47 0.09
C LEU A 78 8.40 13.74 -0.69
N GLY A 79 9.29 14.58 -0.15
CA GLY A 79 10.56 14.96 -0.77
C GLY A 79 10.42 16.06 -1.83
N ASP A 80 11.56 16.41 -2.43
CA ASP A 80 11.62 17.47 -3.44
C ASP A 80 10.74 17.15 -4.65
N ASN A 81 10.06 18.17 -5.18
CA ASN A 81 9.14 18.03 -6.31
C ASN A 81 8.06 16.95 -6.09
N ALA A 82 7.60 16.79 -4.84
CA ALA A 82 6.58 15.84 -4.43
C ALA A 82 5.41 15.74 -5.41
N LEU A 83 4.95 16.88 -5.90
CA LEU A 83 3.83 16.93 -6.81
C LEU A 83 4.18 16.39 -8.20
N GLN A 84 5.30 16.81 -8.79
CA GLN A 84 5.77 16.29 -10.07
C GLN A 84 6.06 14.79 -9.98
N ALA A 85 6.63 14.33 -8.87
CA ALA A 85 6.86 12.91 -8.62
C ALA A 85 5.55 12.13 -8.58
N ALA A 86 4.53 12.61 -7.86
CA ALA A 86 3.21 12.00 -7.79
C ALA A 86 2.50 11.97 -9.17
N MET A 87 2.58 13.06 -9.92
CA MET A 87 1.96 13.17 -11.23
C MET A 87 2.67 12.34 -12.32
N SER A 88 3.96 12.08 -12.15
CA SER A 88 4.75 11.25 -13.06
C SER A 88 4.61 9.75 -12.78
N GLN A 89 3.85 9.36 -11.75
CA GLN A 89 3.63 7.96 -11.46
C GLN A 89 2.77 7.31 -12.54
N ASP A 90 3.14 6.07 -12.87
CA ASP A 90 2.32 5.22 -13.71
C ASP A 90 1.07 4.78 -12.93
N ASN A 91 -0.03 5.49 -13.18
CA ASN A 91 -1.35 5.22 -12.60
C ASN A 91 -2.21 4.31 -13.49
N THR A 92 -1.61 3.64 -14.48
CA THR A 92 -2.28 2.52 -15.15
C THR A 92 -2.56 1.40 -14.14
N PRO A 93 -3.47 0.46 -14.48
CA PRO A 93 -3.69 -0.72 -13.66
C PRO A 93 -2.41 -1.51 -13.38
N GLU A 94 -1.53 -1.63 -14.38
CA GLU A 94 -0.24 -2.29 -14.31
C GLU A 94 0.74 -1.58 -13.37
N GLY A 95 0.95 -0.27 -13.54
CA GLY A 95 1.86 0.50 -12.70
C GLY A 95 1.39 0.56 -11.24
N THR A 96 0.09 0.61 -11.01
CA THR A 96 -0.50 0.57 -9.67
C THR A 96 -0.35 -0.81 -9.03
N ALA A 97 -0.69 -1.88 -9.75
CA ALA A 97 -0.53 -3.25 -9.26
C ALA A 97 0.93 -3.57 -8.92
N GLY A 98 1.87 -3.16 -9.78
CA GLY A 98 3.31 -3.33 -9.55
C GLY A 98 3.78 -2.67 -8.26
N ARG A 99 3.32 -1.45 -7.96
CA ARG A 99 3.63 -0.75 -6.71
C ARG A 99 3.09 -1.48 -5.48
N ILE A 100 1.85 -1.97 -5.54
CA ILE A 100 1.23 -2.72 -4.42
C ILE A 100 2.00 -4.01 -4.15
N VAL A 101 2.30 -4.79 -5.21
CA VAL A 101 3.05 -6.05 -5.10
C VAL A 101 4.44 -5.79 -4.54
N ALA A 102 5.18 -4.82 -5.08
CA ALA A 102 6.53 -4.49 -4.63
C ALA A 102 6.54 -4.05 -3.15
N LEU A 103 5.63 -3.15 -2.76
CA LEU A 103 5.54 -2.65 -1.38
C LEU A 103 5.27 -3.79 -0.39
N SER A 104 4.21 -4.55 -0.65
CA SER A 104 3.75 -5.60 0.28
C SER A 104 4.72 -6.78 0.38
N THR A 105 5.28 -7.24 -0.75
CA THR A 105 6.24 -8.36 -0.74
C THR A 105 7.61 -7.97 -0.20
N GLY A 106 7.96 -6.67 -0.20
CA GLY A 106 9.19 -6.15 0.40
C GLY A 106 9.31 -6.43 1.91
N PHE A 107 8.20 -6.72 2.60
CA PHE A 107 8.19 -7.05 4.02
C PHE A 107 8.58 -8.50 4.35
N LEU A 108 8.79 -9.37 3.36
CA LEU A 108 9.04 -10.80 3.61
C LEU A 108 10.24 -11.05 4.54
N GLU A 109 11.37 -10.36 4.35
CA GLU A 109 12.56 -10.60 5.18
C GLU A 109 12.36 -10.15 6.64
N ALA A 110 11.63 -9.05 6.85
CA ALA A 110 11.23 -8.60 8.18
C ALA A 110 10.25 -9.59 8.84
N PHE A 111 9.34 -10.18 8.06
CA PHE A 111 8.44 -11.23 8.53
C PHE A 111 9.21 -12.49 8.93
N LYS A 112 10.13 -12.97 8.08
CA LYS A 112 11.00 -14.13 8.38
C LYS A 112 11.81 -13.94 9.66
N THR A 113 12.33 -12.74 9.91
CA THR A 113 13.07 -12.42 11.14
C THR A 113 12.20 -12.59 12.40
N GLN A 114 10.92 -12.26 12.33
CA GLN A 114 9.97 -12.41 13.44
C GLN A 114 9.56 -13.87 13.68
N HIS A 115 9.72 -14.73 12.67
CA HIS A 115 9.38 -16.15 12.67
C HIS A 115 10.64 -17.05 12.63
N ALA A 116 11.72 -16.59 13.27
CA ALA A 116 12.99 -17.32 13.28
C ALA A 116 12.85 -18.69 13.95
N GLY A 117 13.35 -19.73 13.28
CA GLY A 117 13.28 -21.12 13.76
C GLY A 117 12.02 -21.89 13.34
N GLU A 118 11.07 -21.23 12.68
CA GLU A 118 9.94 -21.90 12.02
C GLU A 118 10.35 -22.46 10.65
N ASP A 119 9.54 -23.38 10.12
CA ASP A 119 9.72 -23.94 8.78
C ASP A 119 9.53 -22.85 7.70
N GLU A 120 10.51 -22.69 6.81
CA GLU A 120 10.54 -21.58 5.84
C GLU A 120 9.35 -21.62 4.87
N ALA A 121 8.89 -22.82 4.48
CA ALA A 121 7.73 -22.96 3.60
C ALA A 121 6.43 -22.54 4.31
N LYS A 122 6.27 -22.89 5.59
CA LYS A 122 5.15 -22.40 6.42
C LYS A 122 5.20 -20.90 6.64
N VAL A 123 6.39 -20.33 6.89
CA VAL A 123 6.55 -18.88 7.06
C VAL A 123 6.14 -18.14 5.79
N LEU A 124 6.57 -18.61 4.61
CA LEU A 124 6.15 -18.04 3.32
C LEU A 124 4.64 -18.14 3.14
N GLN A 125 4.04 -19.31 3.40
CA GLN A 125 2.59 -19.50 3.29
C GLN A 125 1.81 -18.54 4.19
N ASN A 126 2.22 -18.41 5.46
CA ASN A 126 1.59 -17.53 6.44
C ASN A 126 1.74 -16.05 6.05
N PHE A 127 2.91 -15.67 5.55
CA PHE A 127 3.16 -14.33 5.01
C PHE A 127 2.22 -14.01 3.85
N MET A 128 2.16 -14.90 2.85
CA MET A 128 1.31 -14.72 1.66
C MET A 128 -0.17 -14.66 2.03
N ALA A 129 -0.63 -15.50 2.96
CA ALA A 129 -1.99 -15.44 3.47
C ALA A 129 -2.30 -14.09 4.14
N THR A 130 -1.35 -13.57 4.93
CA THR A 130 -1.49 -12.29 5.64
C THR A 130 -1.60 -11.12 4.67
N ILE A 131 -0.66 -10.97 3.74
CA ILE A 131 -0.66 -9.84 2.80
C ILE A 131 -1.86 -9.91 1.84
N ARG A 132 -2.25 -11.11 1.39
CA ARG A 132 -3.41 -11.31 0.50
C ARG A 132 -4.71 -10.94 1.23
N SER A 133 -4.87 -11.35 2.48
CA SER A 133 -6.04 -10.97 3.29
C SER A 133 -6.10 -9.46 3.54
N GLY A 134 -4.97 -8.83 3.85
CA GLY A 134 -4.90 -7.38 4.02
C GLY A 134 -5.26 -6.62 2.74
N PHE A 135 -4.73 -7.07 1.60
CA PHE A 135 -5.02 -6.50 0.30
C PHE A 135 -6.51 -6.60 -0.08
N GLU A 136 -7.11 -7.79 0.01
CA GLU A 136 -8.53 -7.99 -0.32
C GLU A 136 -9.46 -7.11 0.52
N ARG A 137 -9.14 -6.95 1.81
CA ARG A 137 -9.90 -6.07 2.71
C ARG A 137 -9.80 -4.62 2.27
N GLY A 138 -8.58 -4.12 2.07
CA GLY A 138 -8.35 -2.73 1.64
C GLY A 138 -8.97 -2.45 0.26
N PHE A 139 -8.91 -3.41 -0.66
CA PHE A 139 -9.56 -3.30 -1.97
C PHE A 139 -11.08 -3.15 -1.84
N LYS A 140 -11.72 -4.00 -1.03
CA LYS A 140 -13.17 -3.94 -0.79
C LYS A 140 -13.56 -2.60 -0.17
N GLU A 141 -12.84 -2.15 0.86
CA GLU A 141 -13.08 -0.87 1.52
C GLU A 141 -12.95 0.31 0.54
N ALA A 142 -11.91 0.31 -0.30
CA ALA A 142 -11.71 1.32 -1.32
C ALA A 142 -12.84 1.34 -2.37
N VAL A 143 -13.27 0.16 -2.86
CA VAL A 143 -14.42 0.04 -3.77
C VAL A 143 -15.70 0.55 -3.12
N ASP A 144 -15.95 0.22 -1.85
CA ASP A 144 -17.14 0.66 -1.13
C ASP A 144 -17.15 2.19 -0.94
N ILE A 145 -16.00 2.82 -0.69
CA ILE A 145 -15.84 4.29 -0.69
C ILE A 145 -16.21 4.88 -2.05
N LEU A 146 -15.65 4.35 -3.14
CA LEU A 146 -15.89 4.88 -4.49
C LEU A 146 -17.34 4.72 -4.94
N LYS A 147 -18.00 3.63 -4.51
CA LYS A 147 -19.45 3.44 -4.68
C LYS A 147 -20.24 4.47 -3.88
N GLY A 148 -19.85 4.74 -2.64
CA GLY A 148 -20.45 5.79 -1.80
C GLY A 148 -20.34 7.18 -2.42
N LEU A 149 -19.20 7.47 -3.07
CA LEU A 149 -18.95 8.68 -3.85
C LEU A 149 -19.65 8.70 -5.22
N LYS A 150 -20.28 7.59 -5.64
CA LYS A 150 -20.93 7.41 -6.95
C LYS A 150 -20.01 7.63 -8.15
N VAL A 151 -18.73 7.28 -8.01
CA VAL A 151 -17.72 7.38 -9.09
C VAL A 151 -17.25 6.00 -9.58
N PHE A 152 -17.68 4.92 -8.93
CA PHE A 152 -17.31 3.55 -9.31
C PHE A 152 -18.13 3.05 -10.51
N GLU A 153 -17.86 3.60 -11.70
CA GLU A 153 -18.57 3.28 -12.94
C GLU A 153 -17.60 3.31 -14.14
N GLY A 154 -17.99 2.65 -15.24
CA GLY A 154 -17.25 2.66 -16.50
C GLY A 154 -15.77 2.30 -16.36
N ASP A 155 -14.90 3.11 -16.97
CA ASP A 155 -13.45 2.89 -16.99
C ASP A 155 -12.82 2.89 -15.60
N ILE A 156 -13.39 3.62 -14.63
CA ILE A 156 -12.90 3.63 -13.25
C ILE A 156 -13.08 2.23 -12.64
N ALA A 157 -14.29 1.67 -12.77
CA ALA A 157 -14.58 0.33 -12.27
C ALA A 157 -13.71 -0.72 -12.96
N SER A 158 -13.63 -0.70 -14.30
CA SER A 158 -12.86 -1.71 -15.03
C SER A 158 -11.36 -1.64 -14.73
N ASN A 159 -10.80 -0.43 -14.59
CA ASN A 159 -9.38 -0.26 -14.28
C ASN A 159 -9.06 -0.74 -12.86
N ILE A 160 -9.94 -0.48 -11.88
CA ILE A 160 -9.77 -0.93 -10.50
C ILE A 160 -9.86 -2.46 -10.40
N GLU A 161 -10.82 -3.07 -11.09
CA GLU A 161 -10.94 -4.54 -11.16
C GLU A 161 -9.71 -5.16 -11.85
N LYS A 162 -9.20 -4.52 -12.91
CA LYS A 162 -7.96 -4.96 -13.56
C LYS A 162 -6.75 -4.85 -12.62
N THR A 163 -6.62 -3.77 -11.85
CA THR A 163 -5.57 -3.64 -10.83
C THR A 163 -5.66 -4.77 -9.80
N HIS A 164 -6.86 -5.12 -9.34
CA HIS A 164 -7.07 -6.22 -8.41
C HIS A 164 -6.58 -7.55 -8.96
N ALA A 165 -7.00 -7.90 -10.18
CA ALA A 165 -6.57 -9.13 -10.83
C ALA A 165 -5.04 -9.20 -10.98
N LEU A 166 -4.41 -8.09 -11.39
CA LEU A 166 -2.96 -8.01 -11.56
C LEU A 166 -2.20 -8.13 -10.23
N VAL A 167 -2.73 -7.59 -9.13
CA VAL A 167 -2.11 -7.77 -7.80
C VAL A 167 -2.19 -9.23 -7.36
N LEU A 168 -3.35 -9.88 -7.51
CA LEU A 168 -3.48 -11.29 -7.16
C LEU A 168 -2.56 -12.19 -7.98
N GLN A 169 -2.42 -11.89 -9.27
CA GLN A 169 -1.47 -12.57 -10.13
C GLN A 169 -0.02 -12.32 -9.67
N GLY A 170 0.35 -11.07 -9.40
CA GLY A 170 1.69 -10.75 -8.91
C GLY A 170 2.04 -11.44 -7.58
N TYR A 171 1.06 -11.63 -6.70
CA TYR A 171 1.23 -12.44 -5.48
C TYR A 171 1.43 -13.92 -5.78
N ALA A 172 0.67 -14.50 -6.70
CA ALA A 172 0.85 -15.88 -7.12
C ALA A 172 2.24 -16.10 -7.75
N ASP A 173 2.66 -15.20 -8.63
CA ASP A 173 3.97 -15.24 -9.29
C ASP A 173 5.11 -15.12 -8.29
N PHE A 174 5.00 -14.20 -7.32
CA PHE A 174 5.97 -14.05 -6.25
C PHE A 174 6.08 -15.31 -5.38
N GLU A 175 4.95 -15.87 -4.95
CA GLU A 175 4.90 -17.08 -4.14
C GLU A 175 5.55 -18.26 -4.88
N ALA A 176 5.19 -18.47 -6.15
CA ALA A 176 5.78 -19.50 -7.00
C ALA A 176 7.30 -19.34 -7.15
N ALA A 177 7.78 -18.12 -7.41
CA ALA A 177 9.22 -17.84 -7.53
C ALA A 177 9.98 -18.12 -6.23
N ARG A 178 9.39 -17.81 -5.06
CA ARG A 178 10.01 -18.07 -3.75
C ARG A 178 10.03 -19.57 -3.42
N THR A 179 8.97 -20.30 -3.76
CA THR A 179 8.93 -21.76 -3.59
C THR A 179 9.90 -22.47 -4.52
N ALA A 180 10.01 -22.06 -5.78
CA ALA A 180 10.97 -22.63 -6.74
C ALA A 180 12.41 -22.44 -6.25
N ARG A 181 12.76 -21.21 -5.82
CA ARG A 181 14.08 -20.92 -5.25
C ARG A 181 14.36 -21.73 -4.00
N ALA A 182 13.35 -22.03 -3.18
CA ALA A 182 13.48 -22.87 -1.98
C ALA A 182 13.79 -24.35 -2.31
N ALA A 183 13.37 -24.84 -3.49
CA ALA A 183 13.58 -26.20 -3.96
C ALA A 183 14.95 -26.44 -4.65
N GLU A 184 15.65 -25.40 -5.08
CA GLU A 184 16.97 -25.51 -5.70
C GLU A 184 18.07 -25.94 -4.71
N PRO A 185 18.96 -26.89 -5.08
CA PRO A 185 20.06 -27.34 -4.23
C PRO A 185 21.03 -26.21 -3.86
N LEU A 186 21.54 -26.24 -2.62
CA LEU A 186 22.44 -25.22 -2.04
C LEU A 186 23.70 -24.91 -2.86
N ALA A 187 24.13 -25.80 -3.77
CA ALA A 187 25.28 -25.60 -4.64
C ALA A 187 25.04 -24.57 -5.77
N ASP A 188 23.78 -24.30 -6.13
CA ASP A 188 23.42 -23.51 -7.31
C ASP A 188 22.93 -22.08 -6.95
N ARG A 189 22.83 -21.75 -5.66
CA ARG A 189 22.28 -20.47 -5.16
C ARG A 189 23.27 -19.29 -5.19
N ALA A 190 24.52 -19.51 -5.60
CA ALA A 190 25.61 -18.53 -5.54
C ALA A 190 26.29 -18.26 -6.90
N GLY A 191 25.63 -18.62 -8.01
CA GLY A 191 26.07 -18.32 -9.38
C GLY A 191 25.64 -16.93 -9.85
#